data_AF-A0A9X3F7E6-F1
#
_entry.id   AF-A0A9X3F7E6-F1
#
_cell.length_a   1.000
_cell.length_b   1.000
_cell.length_c   1.000
_cell.angle_alpha   90.00
_cell.angle_beta   90.00
_cell.angle_gamma   90.00
#
_symmetry.space_group_name_H-M   'P 1'
#
loop_
_entity.id
_entity.type
_entity.pdbx_description
1 polymer ?
#
loop_
_entity_poly.entity_id
_entity_poly.type
_entity_poly.pdbx_seq_one_letter_code
_entity_poly.pdbx_strand_id
1 'polypeptide(L)'
;MKKLFFITMFLIAFVFANSQTFKSEIESAIEEFEKGKRVMVSNFVDLPENNVFWTIYDEFEKEREVFAKKQKEILLEYIDNYSNYSEERLEVIMDKNIENRNNIEKLRMRYFKKIKKECGSKVASQFWMVQRYFESTLNSRILGQLPILEN
;
A
#
# COMPACT_ATOMS: atom_id res chain seq x y z
N MET A 1 21.62 -15.92 37.28
CA MET A 1 20.27 -15.38 37.03
C MET A 1 20.28 -13.93 36.53
N LYS A 2 20.86 -12.96 37.26
CA LYS A 2 20.92 -11.54 36.80
C LYS A 2 21.59 -11.36 35.42
N LYS A 3 22.73 -12.02 35.17
CA LYS A 3 23.42 -11.98 33.86
C LYS A 3 22.61 -12.61 32.72
N LEU A 4 21.86 -13.68 33.00
CA LEU A 4 20.99 -14.32 32.03
C LEU A 4 19.80 -13.39 31.67
N PHE A 5 19.22 -12.73 32.68
CA PHE A 5 18.15 -11.74 32.51
C PHE A 5 18.57 -10.54 31.64
N PHE A 6 19.79 -10.02 31.81
CA PHE A 6 20.30 -8.94 30.95
C PHE A 6 20.51 -9.37 29.50
N ILE A 7 20.91 -10.62 29.25
CA ILE A 7 21.08 -11.16 27.89
C ILE A 7 19.71 -11.32 27.21
N THR A 8 18.70 -11.88 27.89
CA THR A 8 17.34 -11.97 27.33
C THR A 8 16.73 -10.59 27.09
N MET A 9 16.92 -9.64 28.01
CA MET A 9 16.45 -8.26 27.83
C MET A 9 17.11 -7.58 26.61
N PHE A 10 18.39 -7.85 26.37
CA PHE A 10 19.12 -7.33 25.22
C PHE A 10 18.67 -7.95 23.90
N LEU A 11 18.41 -9.27 23.86
CA LEU A 11 17.89 -9.96 22.68
C LEU A 11 16.49 -9.47 22.29
N ILE A 12 15.62 -9.25 23.29
CA ILE A 12 14.27 -8.70 23.06
C ILE A 12 14.37 -7.27 22.50
N ALA A 13 15.24 -6.42 23.07
CA ALA A 13 15.45 -5.05 22.57
C ALA A 13 15.95 -5.02 21.11
N PHE A 14 16.78 -5.99 20.71
CA PHE A 14 17.28 -6.08 19.33
C PHE A 14 16.17 -6.43 18.34
N VAL A 15 15.26 -7.36 18.67
CA VAL A 15 14.12 -7.72 17.80
C VAL A 15 13.15 -6.54 17.64
N PHE A 16 12.83 -5.83 18.73
CA PHE A 16 11.94 -4.66 18.68
C PHE A 16 12.54 -3.49 17.87
N ALA A 17 13.85 -3.25 17.96
CA ALA A 17 14.52 -2.20 17.20
C ALA A 17 14.43 -2.43 15.67
N ASN A 18 14.54 -3.69 15.22
CA ASN A 18 14.44 -4.04 13.80
C ASN A 18 13.02 -3.87 13.25
N SER A 19 11.99 -4.37 13.96
CA SER A 19 10.58 -4.18 13.55
C SER A 19 10.21 -2.70 13.44
N GLN A 20 10.63 -1.87 14.41
CA GLN A 20 10.37 -0.43 14.37
C GLN A 20 11.02 0.27 13.16
N THR A 21 12.22 -0.18 12.77
CA THR A 21 12.94 0.38 11.62
C THR A 21 12.19 0.08 10.31
N PHE A 22 11.77 -1.18 10.09
CA PHE A 22 10.98 -1.57 8.92
C PHE A 22 9.68 -0.76 8.80
N LYS A 23 8.96 -0.60 9.91
CA LYS A 23 7.72 0.19 9.93
C LYS A 23 7.97 1.64 9.50
N SER A 24 8.99 2.29 10.07
CA SER A 24 9.33 3.68 9.75
C SER A 24 9.71 3.87 8.28
N GLU A 25 10.47 2.94 7.70
CA GLU A 25 10.87 3.00 6.29
C GLU A 25 9.67 2.86 5.35
N ILE A 26 8.79 1.89 5.63
CA ILE A 26 7.57 1.66 4.85
C ILE A 26 6.63 2.86 4.95
N GLU A 27 6.45 3.42 6.14
CA GLU A 27 5.62 4.61 6.34
C GLU A 27 6.14 5.80 5.55
N SER A 28 7.46 6.02 5.57
CA SER A 28 8.11 7.09 4.81
C SER A 28 7.94 6.89 3.30
N ALA A 29 8.08 5.66 2.81
CA ALA A 29 7.87 5.32 1.41
C ALA A 29 6.41 5.57 0.97
N ILE A 30 5.44 5.21 1.80
CA ILE A 30 4.02 5.47 1.54
C ILE A 30 3.76 6.97 1.51
N GLU A 31 4.25 7.74 2.48
CA GLU A 31 4.02 9.19 2.56
C GLU A 31 4.62 9.94 1.38
N GLU A 32 5.87 9.64 1.01
CA GLU A 32 6.53 10.20 -0.17
C GLU A 32 5.70 9.94 -1.43
N PHE A 33 5.21 8.72 -1.58
CA PHE A 33 4.40 8.30 -2.71
C PHE A 33 3.05 9.01 -2.75
N GLU A 34 2.37 9.12 -1.61
CA GLU A 34 1.06 9.77 -1.49
C GLU A 34 1.12 11.25 -1.90
N LYS A 35 2.17 11.97 -1.51
CA LYS A 35 2.41 13.37 -1.90
C LYS A 35 2.65 13.54 -3.41
N GLY A 36 3.24 12.54 -4.06
CA GLY A 36 3.61 12.60 -5.47
C GLY A 36 2.50 12.22 -6.47
N LYS A 37 1.43 11.54 -6.02
CA LYS A 37 0.41 10.97 -6.92
C LYS A 37 -0.18 11.96 -7.91
N ARG A 38 -0.67 13.10 -7.44
CA ARG A 38 -1.39 14.05 -8.29
C ARG A 38 -0.49 14.56 -9.42
N VAL A 39 0.76 14.91 -9.11
CA VAL A 39 1.78 15.31 -10.08
C VAL A 39 2.03 14.20 -11.09
N MET A 40 2.18 12.96 -10.63
CA MET A 40 2.38 11.85 -11.55
C MET A 40 1.15 11.60 -12.43
N VAL A 41 -0.09 11.75 -11.93
CA VAL A 41 -1.31 11.66 -12.77
C VAL A 41 -1.30 12.74 -13.84
N SER A 42 -0.94 13.98 -13.51
CA SER A 42 -0.84 15.08 -14.48
C SER A 42 0.17 14.79 -15.60
N ASN A 43 1.22 14.01 -15.33
CA ASN A 43 2.17 13.59 -16.38
C ASN A 43 1.59 12.58 -17.37
N PHE A 44 0.54 11.85 -17.00
CA PHE A 44 -0.14 10.88 -17.87
C PHE A 44 -1.42 11.44 -18.49
N VAL A 45 -2.12 12.32 -17.77
CA VAL A 45 -3.40 12.91 -18.14
C VAL A 45 -3.21 14.42 -18.28
N ASP A 46 -2.91 14.85 -19.51
CA ASP A 46 -2.74 16.25 -19.87
C ASP A 46 -4.10 16.94 -20.06
N LEU A 47 -4.75 17.26 -18.94
CA LEU A 47 -6.04 17.96 -18.89
C LEU A 47 -5.98 19.15 -17.92
N PRO A 48 -6.63 20.28 -18.24
CA PRO A 48 -6.76 21.41 -17.32
C PRO A 48 -7.35 21.01 -15.96
N GLU A 49 -6.92 21.67 -14.89
CA GLU A 49 -7.37 21.42 -13.51
C GLU A 49 -8.89 21.55 -13.30
N ASN A 50 -9.56 22.38 -14.10
CA ASN A 50 -11.02 22.55 -14.06
C ASN A 50 -11.78 21.48 -14.86
N ASN A 51 -11.10 20.49 -15.44
CA ASN A 51 -11.73 19.40 -16.16
C ASN A 51 -12.45 18.42 -15.21
N VAL A 52 -13.60 17.90 -15.63
CA VAL A 52 -14.41 16.92 -14.88
C VAL A 52 -13.62 15.68 -14.43
N PHE A 53 -12.55 15.32 -15.15
CA PHE A 53 -11.61 14.28 -14.76
C PHE A 53 -11.11 14.46 -13.32
N TRP A 54 -10.70 15.67 -12.93
CA TRP A 54 -10.09 15.91 -11.62
C TRP A 54 -11.11 15.76 -10.49
N THR A 55 -12.37 16.17 -10.70
CA THR A 55 -13.46 15.88 -9.75
C THR A 55 -13.65 14.37 -9.56
N ILE A 56 -13.66 13.60 -10.65
CA ILE A 56 -13.81 12.14 -10.59
C ILE A 56 -12.57 11.50 -9.93
N TYR A 57 -11.38 12.04 -10.18
CA TYR A 57 -10.14 11.57 -9.60
C TYR A 57 -10.08 11.81 -8.08
N ASP A 58 -10.52 12.98 -7.61
CA ASP A 58 -10.55 13.29 -6.17
C ASP A 58 -11.54 12.38 -5.43
N GLU A 59 -12.68 12.06 -6.04
CA GLU A 59 -13.62 11.06 -5.51
C GLU A 59 -13.00 9.67 -5.43
N PHE A 60 -12.26 9.25 -6.48
CA PHE A 60 -11.52 8.00 -6.50
C PHE A 60 -10.50 7.95 -5.36
N GLU A 61 -9.69 9.01 -5.20
CA GLU A 61 -8.65 9.08 -4.18
C GLU A 61 -9.23 8.97 -2.78
N LYS A 62 -10.35 9.65 -2.52
CA LYS A 62 -11.08 9.57 -1.24
C LYS A 62 -11.57 8.15 -0.93
N GLU A 63 -12.13 7.43 -1.90
CA GLU A 63 -12.53 6.03 -1.71
C GLU A 63 -11.31 5.10 -1.57
N ARG A 64 -10.25 5.36 -2.34
CA ARG A 64 -9.02 4.56 -2.36
C ARG A 64 -8.26 4.64 -1.04
N GLU A 65 -8.26 5.79 -0.37
CA GLU A 65 -7.60 5.99 0.94
C GLU A 65 -8.04 4.97 2.00
N VAL A 66 -9.32 4.58 2.00
CA VAL A 66 -9.84 3.56 2.91
C VAL A 66 -9.08 2.23 2.74
N PHE A 67 -8.88 1.82 1.49
CA PHE A 67 -8.18 0.57 1.18
C PHE A 67 -6.66 0.71 1.33
N ALA A 68 -6.09 1.90 1.10
CA ALA A 68 -4.68 2.17 1.35
C ALA A 68 -4.36 2.06 2.84
N LYS A 69 -5.24 2.59 3.71
CA LYS A 69 -5.14 2.44 5.16
C LYS A 69 -5.21 0.96 5.58
N LYS A 70 -6.21 0.22 5.09
CA LYS A 70 -6.33 -1.24 5.34
C LYS A 70 -5.08 -2.00 4.87
N GLN A 71 -4.52 -1.63 3.71
CA GLN A 71 -3.28 -2.23 3.19
C GLN A 71 -2.10 -2.01 4.14
N LYS A 72 -1.94 -0.78 4.64
CA LYS A 72 -0.92 -0.45 5.64
C LYS A 72 -1.11 -1.25 6.92
N GLU A 73 -2.33 -1.34 7.44
CA GLU A 73 -2.62 -2.12 8.65
C GLU A 73 -2.26 -3.61 8.49
N ILE A 74 -2.64 -4.23 7.36
CA ILE A 74 -2.29 -5.63 7.05
C ILE A 74 -0.77 -5.82 6.99
N LEU A 75 -0.06 -4.86 6.41
CA LEU A 75 1.40 -4.89 6.28
C LEU A 75 2.09 -4.79 7.64
N LEU A 76 1.62 -3.91 8.51
CA LEU A 76 2.11 -3.77 9.88
C LEU A 76 1.81 -5.03 10.70
N GLU A 77 0.61 -5.62 10.54
CA GLU A 77 0.25 -6.89 11.15
C GLU A 77 1.19 -8.02 10.70
N TYR A 78 1.59 -8.04 9.44
CA TYR A 78 2.61 -8.99 8.97
C TYR A 78 3.97 -8.77 9.64
N ILE A 79 4.48 -7.54 9.67
CA ILE A 79 5.78 -7.18 10.27
C ILE A 79 5.82 -7.49 11.78
N ASP A 80 4.68 -7.42 12.47
CA ASP A 80 4.62 -7.74 13.88
C ASP A 80 4.63 -9.25 14.18
N ASN A 81 4.37 -10.09 13.17
CA ASN A 81 4.12 -11.52 13.39
C ASN A 81 4.99 -12.46 12.54
N TYR A 82 5.77 -11.94 11.59
CA TYR A 82 6.58 -12.77 10.69
C TYR A 82 7.60 -13.68 11.39
N SER A 83 8.09 -13.30 12.58
CA SER A 83 9.10 -14.08 13.33
C SER A 83 8.51 -15.14 14.25
N ASN A 84 7.20 -15.10 14.49
CA ASN A 84 6.49 -16.03 15.36
C ASN A 84 5.04 -16.16 14.88
N TYR A 85 4.85 -16.90 13.79
CA TYR A 85 3.56 -17.09 13.16
C TYR A 85 2.99 -18.48 13.42
N SER A 86 1.66 -18.57 13.43
CA SER A 86 0.95 -19.84 13.21
C SER A 86 0.42 -19.88 11.78
N GLU A 87 0.21 -21.07 11.24
CA GLU A 87 -0.37 -21.25 9.90
C GLU A 87 -1.73 -20.54 9.78
N GLU A 88 -2.61 -20.73 10.76
CA GLU A 88 -3.93 -20.07 10.84
C GLU A 88 -3.81 -18.54 10.80
N ARG A 89 -2.82 -17.98 11.49
CA ARG A 89 -2.65 -16.52 11.53
C ARG A 89 -2.11 -15.97 10.22
N LEU A 90 -1.19 -16.70 9.57
CA LEU A 90 -0.74 -16.32 8.23
C LEU A 90 -1.89 -16.38 7.23
N GLU A 91 -2.71 -17.42 7.28
CA GLU A 91 -3.88 -17.57 6.41
C GLU A 91 -4.82 -16.35 6.55
N VAL A 92 -5.16 -15.97 7.78
CA VAL A 92 -6.00 -14.78 8.05
C VAL A 92 -5.38 -13.49 7.50
N ILE A 93 -4.07 -13.27 7.67
CA ILE A 93 -3.38 -12.07 7.15
C ILE A 93 -3.42 -12.06 5.61
N MET A 94 -3.17 -13.21 5.00
CA MET A 94 -3.17 -13.35 3.55
C MET A 94 -4.57 -13.18 2.95
N ASP A 95 -5.61 -13.73 3.58
CA ASP A 95 -6.99 -13.55 3.16
C ASP A 95 -7.41 -12.07 3.20
N LYS A 96 -7.08 -11.35 4.29
CA LYS A 96 -7.30 -9.89 4.38
C LYS A 96 -6.59 -9.15 3.25
N ASN A 97 -5.35 -9.54 2.92
CA ASN A 97 -4.57 -8.94 1.84
C ASN A 97 -5.25 -9.15 0.48
N ILE A 98 -5.58 -10.41 0.16
CA ILE A 98 -6.25 -10.78 -1.10
C ILE A 98 -7.57 -10.05 -1.25
N GLU A 99 -8.39 -10.02 -0.19
CA GLU A 99 -9.66 -9.30 -0.17
C GLU A 99 -9.46 -7.80 -0.44
N ASN A 100 -8.51 -7.16 0.24
CA ASN A 100 -8.22 -5.74 0.05
C ASN A 100 -7.76 -5.42 -1.38
N ARG A 101 -6.87 -6.25 -1.96
CA ARG A 101 -6.42 -6.10 -3.35
C ARG A 101 -7.57 -6.22 -4.33
N ASN A 102 -8.47 -7.19 -4.13
CA ASN A 102 -9.67 -7.34 -4.95
C ASN A 102 -10.59 -6.13 -4.86
N ASN A 103 -10.73 -5.53 -3.67
CA ASN A 103 -11.58 -4.35 -3.46
C ASN A 103 -11.01 -3.11 -4.15
N ILE A 104 -9.69 -2.89 -4.09
CA ILE A 104 -9.01 -1.81 -4.82
C ILE A 104 -9.17 -2.00 -6.33
N GLU A 105 -9.02 -3.22 -6.85
CA GLU A 105 -9.16 -3.46 -8.27
C GLU A 105 -10.59 -3.20 -8.77
N LYS A 106 -11.59 -3.65 -8.01
CA LYS A 106 -13.00 -3.31 -8.26
C LYS A 106 -13.23 -1.79 -8.26
N LEU A 107 -12.63 -1.06 -7.32
CA LEU A 107 -12.68 0.40 -7.27
C LEU A 107 -12.13 1.03 -8.56
N ARG A 108 -10.91 0.64 -8.97
CA ARG A 108 -10.30 1.13 -10.23
C ARG A 108 -11.16 0.84 -11.44
N MET A 109 -11.76 -0.35 -11.53
CA MET A 109 -12.65 -0.71 -12.63
C MET A 109 -13.91 0.17 -12.68
N ARG A 110 -14.50 0.51 -11.53
CA ARG A 110 -15.65 1.44 -11.47
C ARG A 110 -15.24 2.82 -11.99
N TYR A 111 -14.12 3.35 -11.52
CA TYR A 111 -13.66 4.68 -11.89
C TYR A 111 -13.15 4.75 -13.33
N PHE A 112 -12.54 3.68 -13.86
CA PHE A 112 -12.25 3.55 -15.29
C PHE A 112 -13.52 3.70 -16.13
N LYS A 113 -14.61 3.00 -15.77
CA LYS A 113 -15.89 3.11 -16.50
C LYS A 113 -16.48 4.53 -16.40
N LYS A 114 -16.41 5.15 -15.21
CA LYS A 114 -16.88 6.52 -14.97
C LYS A 114 -16.10 7.54 -15.81
N ILE A 115 -14.76 7.49 -15.75
CA ILE A 115 -13.88 8.36 -16.53
C ILE A 115 -14.07 8.11 -18.03
N LYS A 116 -14.22 6.86 -18.48
CA LYS A 116 -14.45 6.55 -19.89
C LYS A 116 -15.73 7.21 -20.41
N LYS A 117 -16.79 7.23 -19.60
CA LYS A 117 -18.06 7.85 -19.95
C LYS A 117 -17.95 9.37 -20.08
N GLU A 118 -17.28 10.03 -19.14
CA GLU A 118 -17.26 11.51 -19.06
C GLU A 118 -16.07 12.15 -19.82
N CYS A 119 -14.94 11.45 -19.94
CA CYS A 119 -13.67 11.96 -20.48
C CYS A 119 -13.16 11.18 -21.71
N GLY A 120 -13.85 10.09 -22.09
CA GLY A 120 -13.48 9.25 -23.22
C GLY A 120 -12.43 8.17 -22.91
N SER A 121 -12.27 7.23 -23.84
CA SER A 121 -11.45 6.03 -23.65
C SER A 121 -9.96 6.32 -23.43
N LYS A 122 -9.40 7.35 -24.08
CA LYS A 122 -7.97 7.69 -23.95
C LYS A 122 -7.62 8.07 -22.51
N VAL A 123 -8.39 8.98 -21.93
CA VAL A 123 -8.20 9.47 -20.55
C VAL A 123 -8.41 8.34 -19.55
N ALA A 124 -9.42 7.50 -19.76
CA ALA A 124 -9.66 6.34 -18.91
C ALA A 124 -8.48 5.34 -18.95
N SER A 125 -7.90 5.09 -20.12
CA SER A 125 -6.71 4.24 -20.25
C SER A 125 -5.49 4.86 -19.58
N GLN A 126 -5.27 6.17 -19.73
CA GLN A 126 -4.18 6.87 -19.04
C GLN A 126 -4.32 6.79 -17.52
N PHE A 127 -5.54 7.00 -17.00
CA PHE A 127 -5.87 6.77 -15.59
C PHE A 127 -5.52 5.34 -15.17
N TRP A 128 -5.96 4.32 -15.93
CA TRP A 128 -5.66 2.93 -15.59
C TRP A 128 -4.15 2.67 -15.53
N MET A 129 -3.41 3.11 -16.55
CA MET A 129 -1.97 2.92 -16.65
C MET A 129 -1.23 3.56 -15.47
N VAL A 130 -1.57 4.82 -15.13
CA VAL A 130 -0.90 5.50 -14.01
C VAL A 130 -1.22 4.84 -12.67
N GLN A 131 -2.46 4.37 -12.45
CA GLN A 131 -2.80 3.62 -11.23
C GLN A 131 -2.03 2.29 -11.10
N ARG A 132 -1.80 1.58 -12.22
CA ARG A 132 -0.99 0.36 -12.24
C ARG A 132 0.50 0.65 -12.02
N TYR A 133 1.01 1.73 -12.61
CA TYR A 133 2.37 2.20 -12.37
C TYR A 133 2.58 2.52 -10.88
N PHE A 134 1.61 3.17 -10.25
CA PHE A 134 1.66 3.48 -8.83
C PHE A 134 1.75 2.26 -7.94
N GLU A 135 0.81 1.33 -8.11
CA GLU A 135 0.84 0.08 -7.34
C GLU A 135 2.16 -0.66 -7.52
N SER A 136 2.65 -0.76 -8.75
CA SER A 136 3.88 -1.51 -9.05
C SER A 136 5.10 -0.87 -8.37
N THR A 137 5.20 0.46 -8.42
CA THR A 137 6.31 1.21 -7.82
C THR A 137 6.30 1.09 -6.29
N LEU A 138 5.14 1.33 -5.67
CA LEU A 138 5.02 1.25 -4.21
C LEU A 138 5.24 -0.19 -3.72
N ASN A 139 4.64 -1.18 -4.38
CA ASN A 139 4.84 -2.59 -4.03
C ASN A 139 6.29 -3.02 -4.19
N SER A 140 6.99 -2.60 -5.25
CA SER A 140 8.40 -2.94 -5.41
C SER A 140 9.26 -2.40 -4.27
N ARG A 141 8.96 -1.20 -3.78
CA ARG A 141 9.68 -0.59 -2.66
C ARG A 141 9.36 -1.30 -1.34
N ILE A 142 8.09 -1.61 -1.10
CA ILE A 142 7.64 -2.26 0.13
C ILE A 142 8.10 -3.73 0.19
N LEU A 143 7.82 -4.52 -0.86
CA LEU A 143 8.15 -5.95 -0.87
C LEU A 143 9.65 -6.21 -0.76
N GLY A 144 10.48 -5.30 -1.29
CA GLY A 144 11.93 -5.38 -1.14
C GLY A 144 12.44 -5.16 0.29
N GLN A 145 11.60 -4.59 1.16
CA GLN A 145 11.91 -4.33 2.58
C GLN A 145 11.28 -5.36 3.51
N LEU A 146 10.37 -6.22 3.03
CA LEU A 146 9.69 -7.14 3.92
C LEU A 146 10.59 -8.31 4.33
N PRO A 147 10.57 -8.70 5.62
CA PRO A 147 11.19 -9.95 6.02
C PRO A 147 10.49 -11.10 5.29
N ILE A 148 11.26 -12.15 4.99
CA ILE A 148 10.74 -13.35 4.31
C ILE A 148 10.43 -14.39 5.38
N LEU A 149 9.37 -15.18 5.19
CA LEU A 149 9.11 -16.32 6.05
C LEU A 149 10.25 -17.32 5.92
N GLU A 150 10.91 -17.65 7.03
CA GLU A 150 11.96 -18.65 7.10
C GLU A 150 11.37 -20.01 7.50
N ASN A 151 11.98 -21.11 7.03
CA ASN A 151 11.59 -22.48 7.38
C ASN A 151 12.15 -22.89 8.75
#